data_AF-A0A417I4P2-F1
#
_entry.id   AF-A0A417I4P2-F1
#
_cell.length_a   1.000
_cell.length_b   1.000
_cell.length_c   1.000
_cell.angle_alpha   90.00
_cell.angle_beta   90.00
_cell.angle_gamma   90.00
#
_symmetry.space_group_name_H-M   'P 1'
#
loop_
_entity.id
_entity.type
_entity.pdbx_description
1 polymer ?
#
loop_
_entity_poly.entity_id
_entity_poly.type
_entity_poly.pdbx_seq_one_letter_code
_entity_poly.pdbx_strand_id
1 'polypeptide(L)'
;MKKIFLMRHSIPEKGDMPNEQIPLSEEGKALAVSKRNIFSNVDRCFSSPYRRAMETAEFIADHPVIVKELHERTIGDAREDFWLKQYEDHDFRNPGGESLNQVKVRMKTAIDSIVGQMEEGETALVVSHATAICAYLLSYCEIEVKDAENKVRKISFHGKEILNGRFQPADGFEILFENDIFSDIRVMGKKEMNIKYNHLCIRNAEKKDCEQLAAWWNDGTVMAHAGFPNGLGTSAAEIEKQIADDSDETRRRLIIEYNDVRIGEMSFYVFENHRYEIGIKICESDYQEKGIGRVVLSMLIEELFRMGANAIFLDTNLKNTRAQHVYEKLGFRKTAVHHDSWKNQIGELESSVDYELTADAFCNLKERL
;
A
#
# COMPACT_ATOMS: atom_id res chain seq x y z
N MET A 1 4.14 11.65 -18.03
CA MET A 1 4.07 10.20 -18.27
C MET A 1 2.63 9.79 -18.32
N LYS A 2 2.28 8.82 -19.17
CA LYS A 2 0.96 8.16 -19.13
C LYS A 2 0.97 7.10 -18.04
N LYS A 3 -0.19 6.82 -17.45
CA LYS A 3 -0.32 5.86 -16.35
C LYS A 3 -1.52 4.95 -16.53
N ILE A 4 -1.31 3.64 -16.42
CA ILE A 4 -2.40 2.66 -16.40
C ILE A 4 -2.43 1.96 -15.05
N PHE A 5 -3.61 1.94 -14.43
CA PHE A 5 -3.93 1.01 -13.37
C PHE A 5 -4.54 -0.26 -13.98
N LEU A 6 -3.74 -1.32 -14.11
CA LEU A 6 -4.18 -2.61 -14.65
C LEU A 6 -4.65 -3.50 -13.49
N MET A 7 -5.96 -3.61 -13.33
CA MET A 7 -6.61 -4.22 -12.17
C MET A 7 -7.31 -5.54 -12.52
N ARG A 8 -7.18 -6.54 -11.64
CA ARG A 8 -7.99 -7.74 -11.68
C ARG A 8 -9.41 -7.41 -11.21
N HIS A 9 -10.43 -7.98 -11.86
CA HIS A 9 -11.80 -7.90 -11.38
C HIS A 9 -11.96 -8.32 -9.90
N SER A 10 -13.01 -7.82 -9.26
CA SER A 10 -13.38 -8.11 -7.87
C SER A 10 -13.98 -9.52 -7.71
N ILE A 11 -14.47 -9.85 -6.52
CA ILE A 11 -14.93 -11.19 -6.16
C ILE A 11 -16.18 -11.57 -6.98
N PRO A 12 -16.09 -12.59 -7.86
CA PRO A 12 -17.25 -13.05 -8.61
C PRO A 12 -18.23 -13.84 -7.74
N GLU A 13 -19.49 -13.86 -8.13
CA GLU A 13 -20.50 -14.75 -7.58
C GLU A 13 -20.15 -16.22 -7.88
N LYS A 14 -20.51 -17.12 -6.97
CA LYS A 14 -20.38 -18.57 -7.20
C LYS A 14 -21.67 -19.11 -7.78
N GLY A 15 -21.60 -19.78 -8.93
CA GLY A 15 -22.77 -20.41 -9.52
C GLY A 15 -22.47 -21.10 -10.84
N ASP A 16 -23.47 -21.81 -11.35
CA ASP A 16 -23.45 -22.46 -12.65
C ASP A 16 -24.00 -21.50 -13.71
N MET A 17 -23.10 -20.68 -14.26
CA MET A 17 -23.39 -19.69 -15.30
C MET A 17 -22.23 -19.67 -16.31
N PRO A 18 -22.47 -19.29 -17.58
CA PRO A 18 -21.39 -19.08 -18.53
C PRO A 18 -20.33 -18.13 -17.96
N ASN A 19 -19.05 -18.46 -18.13
CA ASN A 19 -17.94 -17.75 -17.48
C ASN A 19 -17.97 -16.23 -17.72
N GLU A 20 -18.30 -15.80 -18.94
CA GLU A 20 -18.41 -14.39 -19.32
C GLU A 20 -19.60 -13.65 -18.67
N GLN A 21 -20.62 -14.38 -18.19
CA GLN A 21 -21.84 -13.82 -17.59
C GLN A 21 -21.83 -13.79 -16.07
N ILE A 22 -20.81 -14.36 -15.42
CA ILE A 22 -20.70 -14.39 -13.96
C ILE A 22 -20.58 -12.94 -13.42
N PRO A 23 -21.52 -12.46 -12.58
CA PRO A 23 -21.47 -11.15 -11.94
C PRO A 23 -20.53 -11.12 -10.73
N LEU A 24 -20.41 -9.96 -10.09
CA LEU A 24 -19.84 -9.84 -8.75
C LEU A 24 -20.81 -10.33 -7.67
N SER A 25 -20.24 -10.92 -6.61
CA SER A 25 -20.97 -11.16 -5.36
C SER A 25 -21.20 -9.84 -4.60
N GLU A 26 -22.06 -9.83 -3.58
CA GLU A 26 -22.24 -8.63 -2.73
C GLU A 26 -20.93 -8.18 -2.06
N GLU A 27 -20.12 -9.13 -1.58
CA GLU A 27 -18.77 -8.85 -1.08
C GLU A 27 -17.87 -8.25 -2.16
N GLY A 28 -17.97 -8.75 -3.40
CA GLY A 28 -17.23 -8.24 -4.54
C GLY A 28 -17.62 -6.81 -4.91
N LYS A 29 -18.91 -6.46 -4.83
CA LYS A 29 -19.40 -5.10 -5.04
C LYS A 29 -18.86 -4.15 -3.97
N ALA A 30 -18.96 -4.54 -2.70
CA ALA A 30 -18.41 -3.75 -1.59
C ALA A 30 -16.89 -3.54 -1.73
N LEU A 31 -16.16 -4.59 -2.14
CA LEU A 31 -14.72 -4.50 -2.40
C LEU A 31 -14.39 -3.58 -3.59
N ALA A 32 -15.19 -3.59 -4.66
CA ALA A 32 -14.98 -2.66 -5.77
C ALA A 32 -15.22 -1.20 -5.34
N VAL A 33 -16.30 -0.94 -4.59
CA VAL A 33 -16.61 0.40 -4.07
C VAL A 33 -15.50 0.92 -3.15
N SER A 34 -14.88 0.06 -2.32
CA SER A 34 -13.80 0.49 -1.42
C SER A 34 -12.54 0.97 -2.17
N LYS A 35 -12.36 0.60 -3.44
CA LYS A 35 -11.22 1.05 -4.25
C LYS A 35 -11.44 2.41 -4.92
N ARG A 36 -12.64 2.99 -4.90
CA ARG A 36 -12.96 4.29 -5.54
C ARG A 36 -11.95 5.39 -5.22
N ASN A 37 -11.52 5.49 -3.97
CA ASN A 37 -10.60 6.54 -3.53
C ASN A 37 -9.25 6.47 -4.25
N ILE A 38 -8.77 5.27 -4.59
CA ILE A 38 -7.53 5.05 -5.33
C ILE A 38 -7.65 5.62 -6.76
N PHE A 39 -8.86 5.62 -7.32
CA PHE A 39 -9.16 5.94 -8.71
C PHE A 39 -9.96 7.23 -8.89
N SER A 40 -10.06 8.04 -7.85
CA SER A 40 -10.88 9.28 -7.83
C SER A 40 -10.52 10.29 -8.92
N ASN A 41 -9.34 10.17 -9.54
CA ASN A 41 -8.84 11.05 -10.59
C ASN A 41 -8.44 10.28 -11.86
N VAL A 42 -9.08 9.14 -12.14
CA VAL A 42 -8.82 8.41 -13.39
C VAL A 42 -9.54 9.10 -14.56
N ASP A 43 -8.79 9.45 -15.59
CA ASP A 43 -9.32 10.16 -16.77
C ASP A 43 -10.11 9.24 -17.71
N ARG A 44 -9.72 7.96 -17.78
CA ARG A 44 -10.35 6.97 -18.66
C ARG A 44 -10.57 5.63 -17.97
N CYS A 45 -11.70 4.99 -18.21
CA CYS A 45 -11.98 3.65 -17.71
C CYS A 45 -12.22 2.67 -18.85
N PHE A 46 -11.55 1.52 -18.81
CA PHE A 46 -11.68 0.43 -19.76
C PHE A 46 -11.96 -0.88 -19.02
N SER A 47 -12.75 -1.75 -19.62
CA SER A 47 -13.04 -3.06 -19.06
C SER A 47 -13.05 -4.16 -20.09
N SER A 48 -12.65 -5.35 -19.65
CA SER A 48 -13.02 -6.62 -20.26
C SER A 48 -14.55 -6.74 -20.43
N PRO A 49 -15.04 -7.41 -21.49
CA PRO A 49 -16.48 -7.61 -21.71
C PRO A 49 -17.13 -8.60 -20.74
N TYR A 50 -16.36 -9.25 -19.86
CA TYR A 50 -16.90 -10.22 -18.91
C TYR A 50 -17.59 -9.48 -17.77
N ARG A 51 -18.80 -9.91 -17.41
CA ARG A 51 -19.70 -9.17 -16.50
C ARG A 51 -19.03 -8.76 -15.19
N ARG A 52 -18.35 -9.67 -14.49
CA ARG A 52 -17.60 -9.34 -13.25
C ARG A 52 -16.56 -8.22 -13.42
N ALA A 53 -15.90 -8.13 -14.57
CA ALA A 53 -14.92 -7.07 -14.83
C ALA A 53 -15.62 -5.75 -15.13
N MET A 54 -16.70 -5.79 -15.92
CA MET A 54 -17.55 -4.62 -16.18
C MET A 54 -18.13 -4.04 -14.90
N GLU A 55 -18.79 -4.87 -14.09
CA GLU A 55 -19.36 -4.44 -12.82
C GLU A 55 -18.27 -3.89 -11.89
N THR A 56 -17.08 -4.53 -11.84
CA THR A 56 -15.95 -4.00 -11.05
C THR A 56 -15.57 -2.60 -11.50
N ALA A 57 -15.46 -2.38 -12.81
CA ALA A 57 -15.15 -1.08 -13.38
C ALA A 57 -16.25 -0.07 -13.06
N GLU A 58 -17.52 -0.38 -13.33
CA GLU A 58 -18.69 0.47 -13.04
C GLU A 58 -18.82 0.86 -11.56
N PHE A 59 -18.52 -0.06 -10.64
CA PHE A 59 -18.52 0.24 -9.21
C PHE A 59 -17.36 1.16 -8.80
N ILE A 60 -16.30 1.29 -9.60
CA ILE A 60 -15.13 2.12 -9.32
C ILE A 60 -15.18 3.47 -10.05
N ALA A 61 -15.37 3.42 -11.37
CA ALA A 61 -15.38 4.54 -12.28
C ALA A 61 -16.55 4.37 -13.23
N ASP A 62 -17.34 5.42 -13.39
CA ASP A 62 -18.58 5.37 -14.15
C ASP A 62 -18.30 5.19 -15.66
N HIS A 63 -19.18 4.47 -16.37
CA HIS A 63 -19.16 4.28 -17.83
C HIS A 63 -17.85 3.72 -18.46
N PRO A 64 -17.42 2.47 -18.15
CA PRO A 64 -16.22 1.90 -18.76
C PRO A 64 -16.37 1.64 -20.27
N VAL A 65 -15.33 1.96 -21.03
CA VAL A 65 -15.21 1.57 -22.45
C VAL A 65 -14.88 0.07 -22.53
N ILE A 66 -15.73 -0.69 -23.21
CA ILE A 66 -15.56 -2.15 -23.30
C ILE A 66 -14.53 -2.49 -24.38
N VAL A 67 -13.48 -3.20 -23.99
CA VAL A 67 -12.41 -3.67 -24.89
C VAL A 67 -12.44 -5.19 -24.95
N LYS A 68 -12.93 -5.73 -26.07
CA LYS A 68 -13.10 -7.18 -26.28
C LYS A 68 -11.83 -7.98 -25.96
N GLU A 69 -10.70 -7.46 -26.41
CA GLU A 69 -9.38 -8.08 -26.28
C GLU A 69 -8.82 -8.10 -24.84
N LEU A 70 -9.55 -7.59 -23.83
CA LEU A 70 -9.21 -7.73 -22.41
C LEU A 70 -9.88 -8.95 -21.74
N HIS A 71 -10.50 -9.86 -22.51
CA HIS A 71 -11.16 -11.05 -21.98
C HIS A 71 -10.20 -12.02 -21.28
N GLU A 72 -10.75 -12.82 -20.35
CA GLU A 72 -10.02 -13.89 -19.68
C GLU A 72 -9.50 -14.92 -20.69
N ARG A 73 -8.40 -15.60 -20.36
CA ARG A 73 -7.88 -16.72 -21.16
C ARG A 73 -8.99 -17.73 -21.48
N THR A 74 -9.18 -18.01 -22.76
CA THR A 74 -10.05 -19.10 -23.20
C THR A 74 -9.40 -20.43 -22.86
N ILE A 75 -10.04 -21.21 -21.99
CA ILE A 75 -9.45 -22.44 -21.43
C ILE A 75 -9.49 -23.62 -22.40
N GLY A 76 -10.53 -23.70 -23.25
CA GLY A 76 -10.76 -24.87 -24.13
C GLY A 76 -11.28 -26.10 -23.38
N ASP A 77 -11.16 -27.28 -23.99
CA ASP A 77 -11.53 -28.58 -23.40
C ASP A 77 -10.50 -29.04 -22.35
N ALA A 78 -10.52 -28.40 -21.17
CA ALA A 78 -9.66 -28.74 -20.05
C ALA A 78 -10.22 -29.93 -19.26
N ARG A 79 -9.42 -31.00 -19.14
CA ARG A 79 -9.80 -32.23 -18.42
C ARG A 79 -9.18 -32.35 -17.02
N GLU A 80 -8.24 -31.47 -16.72
CA GLU A 80 -7.50 -31.42 -15.47
C GLU A 80 -7.13 -29.97 -15.17
N ASP A 81 -6.72 -29.68 -13.93
CA ASP A 81 -6.13 -28.39 -13.61
C ASP A 81 -4.77 -28.27 -14.34
N PHE A 82 -4.62 -27.19 -15.11
CA PHE A 82 -3.42 -26.89 -15.89
C PHE A 82 -2.81 -25.56 -15.48
N TRP A 83 -3.18 -25.03 -14.30
CA TRP A 83 -2.69 -23.75 -13.81
C TRP A 83 -1.16 -23.69 -13.72
N LEU A 84 -0.51 -24.77 -13.29
CA LEU A 84 0.96 -24.83 -13.27
C LEU A 84 1.53 -24.98 -14.69
N LYS A 85 0.94 -25.86 -15.50
CA LYS A 85 1.41 -26.19 -16.86
C LYS A 85 1.55 -24.96 -17.74
N GLN A 86 0.65 -23.98 -17.59
CA GLN A 86 0.73 -22.75 -18.36
C GLN A 86 1.91 -21.84 -18.05
N TYR A 87 2.58 -21.99 -16.90
CA TYR A 87 3.81 -21.27 -16.55
C TYR A 87 5.07 -22.10 -16.83
N GLU A 88 4.95 -23.43 -16.92
CA GLU A 88 6.04 -24.32 -17.35
C GLU A 88 6.22 -24.30 -18.87
N ASP A 89 5.12 -24.22 -19.61
CA ASP A 89 5.08 -24.10 -21.06
C ASP A 89 4.07 -23.01 -21.47
N HIS A 90 4.58 -21.86 -21.91
CA HIS A 90 3.76 -20.72 -22.30
C HIS A 90 2.99 -20.94 -23.62
N ASP A 91 3.33 -21.97 -24.40
CA ASP A 91 2.63 -22.36 -25.62
C ASP A 91 1.62 -23.49 -25.41
N PHE A 92 1.60 -24.09 -24.22
CA PHE A 92 0.59 -25.07 -23.84
C PHE A 92 -0.83 -24.48 -23.92
N ARG A 93 -1.73 -25.21 -24.57
CA ARG A 93 -3.16 -24.92 -24.64
C ARG A 93 -3.97 -26.19 -24.83
N ASN A 94 -5.17 -26.22 -24.26
CA ASN A 94 -6.12 -27.28 -24.53
C ASN A 94 -6.74 -27.09 -25.93
N PRO A 95 -7.33 -28.15 -26.51
CA PRO A 95 -8.12 -28.03 -27.73
C PRO A 95 -9.19 -26.93 -27.59
N GLY A 96 -9.24 -26.00 -28.55
CA GLY A 96 -10.15 -24.85 -28.53
C GLY A 96 -9.80 -23.74 -27.53
N GLY A 97 -8.65 -23.84 -26.83
CA GLY A 97 -8.17 -22.81 -25.90
C GLY A 97 -7.09 -21.90 -26.49
N GLU A 98 -6.73 -20.87 -25.73
CA GLU A 98 -5.58 -20.00 -25.97
C GLU A 98 -4.35 -20.51 -25.22
N SER A 99 -3.14 -20.33 -25.78
CA SER A 99 -1.89 -20.43 -25.01
C SER A 99 -1.61 -19.15 -24.23
N LEU A 100 -0.71 -19.18 -23.24
CA LEU A 100 -0.36 -17.98 -22.49
C LEU A 100 0.32 -16.93 -23.39
N ASN A 101 1.11 -17.36 -24.37
CA ASN A 101 1.68 -16.48 -25.39
C ASN A 101 0.62 -15.83 -26.30
N GLN A 102 -0.45 -16.54 -26.66
CA GLN A 102 -1.56 -15.95 -27.43
C GLN A 102 -2.27 -14.85 -26.64
N VAL A 103 -2.57 -15.12 -25.35
CA VAL A 103 -3.15 -14.13 -24.45
C VAL A 103 -2.21 -12.93 -24.27
N LYS A 104 -0.90 -13.16 -24.14
CA LYS A 104 0.12 -12.10 -24.05
C LYS A 104 0.08 -11.14 -25.23
N VAL A 105 0.09 -11.67 -26.46
CA VAL A 105 0.06 -10.87 -27.69
C VAL A 105 -1.24 -10.06 -27.79
N ARG A 106 -2.38 -10.70 -27.51
CA ARG A 106 -3.70 -10.04 -27.50
C ARG A 106 -3.76 -8.91 -26.48
N MET A 107 -3.41 -9.19 -25.23
CA MET A 107 -3.40 -8.21 -24.16
C MET A 107 -2.44 -7.07 -24.44
N LYS A 108 -1.23 -7.35 -24.96
CA LYS A 108 -0.29 -6.31 -25.34
C LYS A 108 -0.86 -5.39 -26.42
N THR A 109 -1.48 -5.96 -27.45
CA THR A 109 -2.14 -5.17 -28.51
C THR A 109 -3.26 -4.29 -27.95
N ALA A 110 -4.06 -4.82 -27.02
CA ALA A 110 -5.13 -4.06 -26.38
C ALA A 110 -4.61 -2.89 -25.53
N ILE A 111 -3.59 -3.14 -24.69
CA ILE A 111 -2.99 -2.11 -23.83
C ILE A 111 -2.24 -1.07 -24.66
N ASP A 112 -1.46 -1.46 -25.67
CA ASP A 112 -0.75 -0.53 -26.54
C ASP A 112 -1.76 0.39 -27.28
N SER A 113 -2.91 -0.14 -27.70
CA SER A 113 -4.00 0.65 -28.29
C SER A 113 -4.62 1.62 -27.29
N ILE A 114 -4.80 1.22 -26.03
CA ILE A 114 -5.29 2.11 -24.96
C ILE A 114 -4.27 3.24 -24.71
N VAL A 115 -2.98 2.92 -24.56
CA VAL A 115 -1.91 3.91 -24.35
C VAL A 115 -1.84 4.90 -25.51
N GLY A 116 -1.98 4.42 -26.75
CA GLY A 116 -2.00 5.27 -27.95
C GLY A 116 -3.20 6.22 -28.05
N GLN A 117 -4.30 5.93 -27.34
CA GLN A 117 -5.47 6.82 -27.23
C GLN A 117 -5.35 7.86 -26.12
N MET A 118 -4.39 7.70 -25.21
CA MET A 118 -4.19 8.59 -24.06
C MET A 118 -3.34 9.79 -24.42
N GLU A 119 -3.56 10.91 -23.74
CA GLU A 119 -2.68 12.08 -23.76
C GLU A 119 -1.59 11.99 -22.69
N GLU A 120 -0.50 12.73 -22.87
CA GLU A 120 0.59 12.75 -21.90
C GLU A 120 0.12 13.31 -20.56
N GLY A 121 0.31 12.56 -19.48
CA GLY A 121 -0.19 12.91 -18.14
C GLY A 121 -1.54 12.30 -17.78
N GLU A 122 -2.28 11.74 -18.75
CA GLU A 122 -3.53 11.02 -18.47
C GLU A 122 -3.28 9.71 -17.71
N THR A 123 -4.31 9.34 -16.97
CA THR A 123 -4.41 8.12 -16.19
C THR A 123 -5.60 7.29 -16.65
N ALA A 124 -5.44 5.97 -16.71
CA ALA A 124 -6.52 5.06 -17.09
C ALA A 124 -6.66 3.89 -16.11
N LEU A 125 -7.88 3.49 -15.80
CA LEU A 125 -8.21 2.24 -15.15
C LEU A 125 -8.52 1.20 -16.21
N VAL A 126 -7.88 0.05 -16.14
CA VAL A 126 -8.13 -1.08 -17.04
C VAL A 126 -8.44 -2.32 -16.22
N VAL A 127 -9.69 -2.81 -16.28
CA VAL A 127 -10.12 -4.00 -15.54
C VAL A 127 -10.10 -5.25 -16.41
N SER A 128 -9.35 -6.26 -15.97
CA SER A 128 -9.21 -7.55 -16.65
C SER A 128 -9.12 -8.71 -15.64
N HIS A 129 -8.46 -9.80 -16.01
CA HIS A 129 -8.45 -11.06 -15.26
C HIS A 129 -7.04 -11.51 -14.90
N ALA A 130 -6.91 -12.33 -13.87
CA ALA A 130 -5.60 -12.66 -13.28
C ALA A 130 -4.64 -13.26 -14.31
N THR A 131 -5.09 -14.24 -15.10
CA THR A 131 -4.24 -14.91 -16.10
C THR A 131 -3.92 -13.98 -17.26
N ALA A 132 -4.91 -13.22 -17.74
CA ALA A 132 -4.71 -12.23 -18.81
C ALA A 132 -3.68 -11.14 -18.42
N ILE A 133 -3.77 -10.61 -17.19
CA ILE A 133 -2.81 -9.63 -16.67
C ILE A 133 -1.43 -10.25 -16.53
N CYS A 134 -1.29 -11.45 -15.94
CA CYS A 134 0.00 -12.12 -15.85
C CYS A 134 0.60 -12.40 -17.24
N ALA A 135 -0.22 -12.76 -18.23
CA ALA A 135 0.23 -12.95 -19.60
C ALA A 135 0.81 -11.67 -20.20
N TYR A 136 0.13 -10.52 -20.02
CA TYR A 136 0.65 -9.21 -20.44
C TYR A 136 2.00 -8.91 -19.79
N LEU A 137 2.10 -9.09 -18.48
CA LEU A 137 3.31 -8.79 -17.71
C LEU A 137 4.53 -9.63 -18.12
N LEU A 138 4.35 -10.83 -18.66
CA LEU A 138 5.45 -11.63 -19.23
C LEU A 138 6.18 -10.95 -20.40
N SER A 139 5.65 -9.84 -20.93
CA SER A 139 6.36 -9.02 -21.93
C SER A 139 7.49 -8.18 -21.32
N TYR A 140 7.44 -7.92 -20.00
CA TYR A 140 8.31 -6.94 -19.32
C TYR A 140 8.87 -7.45 -17.98
N CYS A 141 8.20 -8.42 -17.35
CA CYS A 141 8.50 -8.93 -16.02
C CYS A 141 8.85 -10.40 -16.05
N GLU A 142 9.61 -10.83 -15.05
CA GLU A 142 9.82 -12.25 -14.73
C GLU A 142 8.72 -12.72 -13.79
N ILE A 143 8.11 -13.87 -14.09
CA ILE A 143 7.09 -14.49 -13.23
C ILE A 143 7.55 -15.89 -12.84
N GLU A 144 7.69 -16.12 -11.54
CA GLU A 144 8.08 -17.40 -10.97
C GLU A 144 6.95 -17.95 -10.09
N VAL A 145 6.56 -19.21 -10.31
CA VAL A 145 5.59 -19.89 -9.44
C VAL A 145 6.29 -20.28 -8.14
N LYS A 146 5.77 -19.80 -7.00
CA LYS A 146 6.32 -20.11 -5.67
C LYS A 146 5.54 -21.21 -4.96
N ASP A 147 4.23 -21.24 -5.18
CA ASP A 147 3.34 -22.29 -4.66
C ASP A 147 2.15 -22.43 -5.63
N ALA A 148 2.11 -23.56 -6.33
CA ALA A 148 1.09 -23.82 -7.34
C ALA A 148 -0.29 -24.10 -6.72
N GLU A 149 -0.33 -24.78 -5.56
CA GLU A 149 -1.57 -25.14 -4.86
C GLU A 149 -2.29 -23.88 -4.39
N ASN A 150 -1.53 -22.94 -3.82
CA ASN A 150 -2.07 -21.66 -3.33
C ASN A 150 -2.04 -20.54 -4.39
N LYS A 151 -1.60 -20.85 -5.61
CA LYS A 151 -1.47 -19.91 -6.75
C LYS A 151 -0.61 -18.68 -6.42
N VAL A 152 0.43 -18.87 -5.61
CA VAL A 152 1.40 -17.86 -5.21
C VAL A 152 2.46 -17.73 -6.30
N ARG A 153 2.76 -16.50 -6.66
CA ARG A 153 3.78 -16.18 -7.67
C ARG A 153 4.61 -15.00 -7.23
N LYS A 154 5.87 -15.00 -7.65
CA LYS A 154 6.77 -13.86 -7.57
C LYS A 154 6.80 -13.19 -8.94
N ILE A 155 6.55 -11.88 -8.98
CA ILE A 155 6.69 -11.03 -10.17
C ILE A 155 7.82 -10.05 -9.89
N SER A 156 8.80 -10.01 -10.80
CA SER A 156 9.96 -9.11 -10.69
C SER A 156 10.13 -8.28 -11.95
N PHE A 157 10.53 -7.02 -11.79
CA PHE A 157 10.85 -6.11 -12.89
C PHE A 157 12.29 -5.60 -12.69
N HIS A 158 13.16 -5.83 -13.68
CA HIS A 158 14.61 -5.53 -13.57
C HIS A 158 15.26 -6.07 -12.28
N GLY A 159 14.91 -7.29 -11.87
CA GLY A 159 15.42 -7.92 -10.65
C GLY A 159 14.81 -7.41 -9.33
N LYS A 160 13.99 -6.34 -9.36
CA LYS A 160 13.24 -5.88 -8.19
C LYS A 160 11.94 -6.67 -8.04
N GLU A 161 11.69 -7.19 -6.85
CA GLU A 161 10.44 -7.87 -6.50
C GLU A 161 9.29 -6.86 -6.44
N ILE A 162 8.24 -7.09 -7.24
CA ILE A 162 7.03 -6.25 -7.30
C ILE A 162 5.90 -6.90 -6.49
N LEU A 163 5.67 -8.20 -6.71
CA LEU A 163 4.70 -9.01 -5.99
C LEU A 163 5.36 -10.32 -5.60
N ASN A 164 5.12 -10.79 -4.39
CA ASN A 164 5.48 -12.14 -3.95
C ASN A 164 4.37 -12.66 -3.06
N GLY A 165 3.39 -13.28 -3.69
CA GLY A 165 2.12 -13.54 -3.04
C GLY A 165 1.06 -14.05 -4.00
N ARG A 166 -0.15 -14.16 -3.48
CA ARG A 166 -1.34 -14.43 -4.28
C ARG A 166 -1.82 -13.11 -4.88
N PHE A 167 -2.13 -13.10 -6.18
CA PHE A 167 -2.75 -11.96 -6.83
C PHE A 167 -4.26 -11.96 -6.53
N GLN A 168 -4.72 -11.14 -5.58
CA GLN A 168 -6.08 -11.19 -5.02
C GLN A 168 -7.11 -10.47 -5.91
N PRO A 169 -8.42 -10.70 -5.72
CA PRO A 169 -9.46 -9.90 -6.36
C PRO A 169 -9.30 -8.40 -6.05
N ALA A 170 -9.54 -7.55 -7.05
CA ALA A 170 -9.33 -6.10 -6.97
C ALA A 170 -7.88 -5.63 -6.66
N ASP A 171 -6.90 -6.53 -6.72
CA ASP A 171 -5.49 -6.13 -6.82
C ASP A 171 -5.17 -5.67 -8.24
N GLY A 172 -4.12 -4.87 -8.39
CA GLY A 172 -3.64 -4.43 -9.68
C GLY A 172 -2.21 -3.92 -9.65
N PHE A 173 -1.80 -3.38 -10.78
CA PHE A 173 -0.51 -2.73 -10.94
C PHE A 173 -0.71 -1.31 -11.47
N GLU A 174 0.07 -0.36 -10.94
CA GLU A 174 0.27 0.93 -11.59
C GLU A 174 1.47 0.79 -12.54
N ILE A 175 1.23 1.04 -13.82
CA ILE A 175 2.21 0.94 -14.89
C ILE A 175 2.41 2.32 -15.49
N LEU A 176 3.67 2.74 -15.60
CA LEU A 176 4.06 4.01 -16.21
C LEU A 176 4.51 3.78 -17.65
N PHE A 177 4.15 4.73 -18.51
CA PHE A 177 4.61 4.77 -19.90
C PHE A 177 5.25 6.13 -20.20
N GLU A 178 6.46 6.07 -20.76
CA GLU A 178 7.21 7.22 -21.27
C GLU A 178 7.29 7.12 -22.79
N ASN A 179 6.79 8.12 -23.50
CA ASN A 179 6.71 8.09 -24.97
C ASN A 179 6.04 6.79 -25.50
N ASP A 180 4.96 6.37 -24.85
CA ASP A 180 4.21 5.14 -25.14
C ASP A 180 4.96 3.82 -24.89
N ILE A 181 6.13 3.88 -24.27
CA ILE A 181 6.94 2.72 -23.92
C ILE A 181 6.78 2.42 -22.43
N PHE A 182 6.55 1.15 -22.09
CA PHE A 182 6.52 0.66 -20.71
C PHE A 182 7.82 1.05 -20.00
N SER A 183 7.73 1.88 -18.95
CA SER A 183 8.90 2.41 -18.24
C SER A 183 9.03 1.88 -16.82
N ASP A 184 7.93 1.74 -16.08
CA ASP A 184 7.96 1.30 -14.69
C ASP A 184 6.66 0.60 -14.27
N ILE A 185 6.73 -0.17 -13.18
CA ILE A 185 5.59 -0.89 -12.60
C ILE A 185 5.70 -1.00 -11.08
N ARG A 186 4.56 -0.84 -10.40
CA ARG A 186 4.41 -1.11 -8.97
C ARG A 186 3.04 -1.71 -8.66
N VAL A 187 2.90 -2.32 -7.49
CA VAL A 187 1.59 -2.78 -7.01
C VAL A 187 0.69 -1.58 -6.74
N MET A 188 -0.53 -1.65 -7.26
CA MET A 188 -1.55 -0.63 -7.08
C MET A 188 -1.95 -0.49 -5.61
N GLY A 189 -2.15 0.73 -5.13
CA GLY A 189 -2.54 0.99 -3.74
C GLY A 189 -1.43 0.80 -2.70
N LYS A 190 -0.25 0.29 -3.07
CA LYS A 190 0.96 0.49 -2.28
C LYS A 190 1.53 1.88 -2.61
N LYS A 191 1.09 2.92 -1.89
CA LYS A 191 1.99 4.06 -1.74
C LYS A 191 3.05 3.61 -0.74
N GLU A 192 4.25 3.36 -1.25
CA GLU A 192 5.40 3.28 -0.37
C GLU A 192 5.61 4.69 0.21
N MET A 193 5.31 4.88 1.51
CA MET A 193 5.80 6.05 2.20
C MET A 193 7.31 6.07 2.05
N ASN A 194 7.83 7.13 1.46
CA ASN A 194 9.24 7.37 1.21
C ASN A 194 9.45 8.89 1.10
N ILE A 195 9.33 9.56 2.24
CA ILE A 195 9.44 11.01 2.34
C ILE A 195 10.90 11.34 2.58
N LYS A 196 11.54 12.03 1.64
CA LYS A 196 12.94 12.44 1.74
C LYS A 196 13.07 13.95 1.94
N TYR A 197 13.95 14.35 2.84
CA TYR A 197 14.29 15.76 3.06
C TYR A 197 15.72 15.88 3.58
N ASN A 198 16.62 16.48 2.80
CA ASN A 198 18.06 16.54 3.07
C ASN A 198 18.62 15.13 3.39
N HIS A 199 19.21 14.96 4.56
CA HIS A 199 19.78 13.70 5.05
C HIS A 199 18.75 12.77 5.68
N LEU A 200 17.49 13.18 5.79
CA LEU A 200 16.42 12.42 6.45
C LEU A 200 15.53 11.69 5.44
N CYS A 201 15.13 10.47 5.81
CA CYS A 201 14.15 9.68 5.09
C CYS A 201 13.14 9.10 6.09
N ILE A 202 11.85 9.17 5.76
CA ILE A 202 10.79 8.42 6.44
C ILE A 202 10.26 7.42 5.43
N ARG A 203 10.38 6.13 5.74
CA ARG A 203 9.90 5.08 4.85
C ARG A 203 9.08 4.02 5.56
N ASN A 204 8.30 3.24 4.81
CA ASN A 204 7.66 2.04 5.36
C ASN A 204 8.69 1.13 6.04
N ALA A 205 8.30 0.57 7.19
CA ALA A 205 9.03 -0.54 7.77
C ALA A 205 8.85 -1.80 6.90
N GLU A 206 9.95 -2.50 6.69
CA GLU A 206 10.01 -3.73 5.91
C GLU A 206 10.51 -4.89 6.80
N LYS A 207 10.41 -6.13 6.29
CA LYS A 207 10.93 -7.33 6.96
C LYS A 207 12.38 -7.17 7.45
N LYS A 208 13.23 -6.48 6.68
CA LYS A 208 14.64 -6.23 7.02
C LYS A 208 14.83 -5.35 8.26
N ASP A 209 13.79 -4.64 8.69
CA ASP A 209 13.84 -3.72 9.83
C ASP A 209 13.34 -4.40 11.12
N CYS A 210 12.71 -5.58 11.04
CA CYS A 210 12.11 -6.26 12.19
C CYS A 210 13.09 -6.55 13.32
N GLU A 211 14.34 -6.92 13.00
CA GLU A 211 15.40 -7.15 14.01
C GLU A 211 15.75 -5.86 14.75
N GLN A 212 15.89 -4.74 14.02
CA GLN A 212 16.19 -3.44 14.62
C GLN A 212 15.02 -2.91 15.45
N LEU A 213 13.79 -3.07 14.96
CA LEU A 213 12.57 -2.73 15.70
C LEU A 213 12.47 -3.54 16.99
N ALA A 214 12.72 -4.86 16.94
CA ALA A 214 12.74 -5.70 18.12
C ALA A 214 13.81 -5.26 19.13
N ALA A 215 15.01 -4.90 18.65
CA ALA A 215 16.07 -4.36 19.51
C ALA A 215 15.62 -3.07 20.22
N TRP A 216 15.06 -2.10 19.49
CA TRP A 216 14.57 -0.85 20.07
C TRP A 216 13.39 -1.06 21.02
N TRP A 217 12.44 -1.94 20.69
CA TRP A 217 11.26 -2.18 21.51
C TRP A 217 11.55 -3.01 22.76
N ASN A 218 12.64 -3.76 22.77
CA ASN A 218 13.10 -4.50 23.93
C ASN A 218 14.10 -3.71 24.79
N ASP A 219 14.62 -2.59 24.28
CA ASP A 219 15.44 -1.68 25.06
C ASP A 219 14.57 -0.80 25.97
N GLY A 220 14.63 -1.08 27.26
CA GLY A 220 13.92 -0.32 28.29
C GLY A 220 14.28 1.17 28.32
N THR A 221 15.50 1.57 27.92
CA THR A 221 15.90 2.98 27.86
C THR A 221 15.18 3.72 26.73
N VAL A 222 14.96 3.04 25.60
CA VAL A 222 14.18 3.56 24.48
C VAL A 222 12.70 3.60 24.83
N MET A 223 12.17 2.56 25.49
CA MET A 223 10.74 2.38 25.71
C MET A 223 10.21 2.94 27.03
N ALA A 224 11.06 3.39 27.95
CA ALA A 224 10.66 3.93 29.26
C ALA A 224 9.64 5.07 29.15
N HIS A 225 9.82 5.99 28.20
CA HIS A 225 8.90 7.12 28.02
C HIS A 225 7.50 6.69 27.53
N ALA A 226 7.40 5.51 26.90
CA ALA A 226 6.15 4.88 26.50
C ALA A 226 5.57 3.97 27.60
N GLY A 227 6.20 3.95 28.79
CA GLY A 227 5.73 3.17 29.93
C GLY A 227 6.26 1.74 30.01
N PHE A 228 7.25 1.37 29.18
CA PHE A 228 7.83 0.02 29.18
C PHE A 228 9.33 0.05 29.52
N PRO A 229 9.71 0.41 30.77
CA PRO A 229 11.10 0.50 31.19
C PRO A 229 11.88 -0.83 31.18
N ASN A 230 11.21 -1.99 31.03
CA ASN A 230 11.86 -3.29 30.84
C ASN A 230 11.80 -3.78 29.38
N GLY A 231 11.33 -2.95 28.45
CA GLY A 231 11.06 -3.34 27.07
C GLY A 231 9.80 -4.21 26.91
N LEU A 232 9.44 -4.53 25.66
CA LEU A 232 8.23 -5.29 25.33
C LEU A 232 8.42 -6.81 25.35
N GLY A 233 9.65 -7.30 25.24
CA GLY A 233 9.94 -8.74 25.14
C GLY A 233 9.41 -9.37 23.85
N THR A 234 9.31 -8.61 22.76
CA THR A 234 8.80 -9.10 21.47
C THR A 234 9.91 -9.66 20.58
N SER A 235 9.54 -10.38 19.53
CA SER A 235 10.47 -10.94 18.53
C SER A 235 10.30 -10.30 17.15
N ALA A 236 11.36 -10.34 16.34
CA ALA A 236 11.31 -9.89 14.95
C ALA A 236 10.22 -10.61 14.13
N ALA A 237 9.95 -11.89 14.41
CA ALA A 237 8.91 -12.67 13.75
C ALA A 237 7.48 -12.19 14.10
N GLU A 238 7.25 -11.72 15.33
CA GLU A 238 5.98 -11.11 15.71
C GLU A 238 5.79 -9.75 15.04
N ILE A 239 6.86 -8.95 14.98
CA ILE A 239 6.85 -7.65 14.29
C ILE A 239 6.61 -7.84 12.79
N GLU A 240 7.23 -8.83 12.14
CA GLU A 240 7.01 -9.14 10.72
C GLU A 240 5.53 -9.42 10.43
N LYS A 241 4.86 -10.21 11.28
CA LYS A 241 3.41 -10.45 11.17
C LYS A 241 2.62 -9.15 11.31
N GLN A 242 2.99 -8.29 12.25
CA GLN A 242 2.30 -7.01 12.45
C GLN A 242 2.45 -6.05 11.27
N ILE A 243 3.63 -6.00 10.65
CA ILE A 243 3.93 -5.16 9.48
C ILE A 243 3.23 -5.70 8.22
N ALA A 244 3.06 -7.01 8.09
CA ALA A 244 2.37 -7.61 6.95
C ALA A 244 0.92 -7.11 6.80
N ASP A 245 0.27 -6.75 7.92
CA ASP A 245 -1.09 -6.21 7.97
C ASP A 245 -1.15 -4.68 7.84
N ASP A 246 -0.02 -3.97 7.74
CA ASP A 246 -0.01 -2.52 7.68
C ASP A 246 -0.45 -2.00 6.29
N SER A 247 -1.35 -1.01 6.29
CA SER A 247 -1.96 -0.40 5.10
C SER A 247 -2.21 1.10 5.31
N ASP A 248 -2.30 1.85 4.21
CA ASP A 248 -2.51 3.30 4.30
C ASP A 248 -3.91 3.66 4.83
N GLU A 249 -4.85 2.71 4.77
CA GLU A 249 -6.23 2.83 5.23
C GLU A 249 -6.42 2.49 6.71
N THR A 250 -5.45 1.82 7.34
CA THR A 250 -5.61 1.32 8.72
C THR A 250 -4.49 1.79 9.63
N ARG A 251 -3.24 1.48 9.29
CA ARG A 251 -2.05 1.90 10.02
C ARG A 251 -0.77 1.62 9.25
N ARG A 252 0.29 2.36 9.55
CA ARG A 252 1.65 2.04 9.12
C ARG A 252 2.64 2.18 10.27
N ARG A 253 3.62 1.27 10.29
CA ARG A 253 4.92 1.48 10.94
C ARG A 253 5.94 1.97 9.94
N LEU A 254 6.75 2.92 10.37
CA LEU A 254 7.69 3.67 9.54
C LEU A 254 9.07 3.69 10.20
N ILE A 255 10.11 3.70 9.39
CA ILE A 255 11.50 3.86 9.81
C ILE A 255 11.95 5.28 9.50
N ILE A 256 12.64 5.89 10.47
CA ILE A 256 13.36 7.14 10.30
C ILE A 256 14.82 6.80 10.00
N GLU A 257 15.34 7.31 8.88
CA GLU A 257 16.75 7.17 8.51
C GLU A 257 17.43 8.54 8.44
N TYR A 258 18.71 8.58 8.82
CA TYR A 258 19.61 9.70 8.63
C TYR A 258 20.86 9.22 7.88
N ASN A 259 21.12 9.72 6.67
CA ASN A 259 22.18 9.22 5.77
C ASN A 259 22.16 7.68 5.64
N ASP A 260 20.97 7.13 5.35
CA ASP A 260 20.71 5.68 5.20
C ASP A 260 20.95 4.83 6.47
N VAL A 261 21.22 5.46 7.62
CA VAL A 261 21.28 4.81 8.93
C VAL A 261 19.93 4.90 9.62
N ARG A 262 19.40 3.78 10.10
CA ARG A 262 18.14 3.73 10.87
C ARG A 262 18.37 4.38 12.24
N ILE A 263 17.63 5.43 12.55
CA ILE A 263 17.80 6.18 13.81
C ILE A 263 16.57 6.20 14.71
N GLY A 264 15.43 5.74 14.21
CA GLY A 264 14.19 5.69 14.95
C GLY A 264 13.02 5.19 14.13
N GLU A 265 11.83 5.35 14.69
CA GLU A 265 10.58 4.91 14.08
C GLU A 265 9.47 5.97 14.22
N MET A 266 8.49 5.84 13.34
CA MET A 266 7.20 6.53 13.46
C MET A 266 6.07 5.54 13.18
N SER A 267 4.86 5.94 13.52
CA SER A 267 3.66 5.22 13.11
C SER A 267 2.52 6.19 12.85
N PHE A 268 1.55 5.73 12.07
CA PHE A 268 0.22 6.34 12.08
C PHE A 268 -0.87 5.28 12.13
N TYR A 269 -2.01 5.65 12.70
CA TYR A 269 -3.24 4.85 12.73
C TYR A 269 -4.39 5.69 12.18
N VAL A 270 -5.23 5.09 11.35
CA VAL A 270 -6.37 5.74 10.72
C VAL A 270 -7.64 5.39 11.48
N PHE A 271 -8.34 6.42 11.93
CA PHE A 271 -9.62 6.33 12.61
C PHE A 271 -10.75 6.89 11.75
N GLU A 272 -11.99 6.73 12.24
CA GLU A 272 -13.19 7.28 11.60
C GLU A 272 -13.05 8.77 11.30
N ASN A 273 -13.75 9.22 10.25
CA ASN A 273 -13.70 10.60 9.74
C ASN A 273 -12.29 11.05 9.33
N HIS A 274 -11.42 10.13 8.89
CA HIS A 274 -10.05 10.43 8.49
C HIS A 274 -9.25 11.18 9.58
N ARG A 275 -9.40 10.77 10.85
CA ARG A 275 -8.56 11.24 11.95
C ARG A 275 -7.37 10.31 12.11
N TYR A 276 -6.18 10.87 12.25
CA TYR A 276 -4.93 10.09 12.26
C TYR A 276 -4.24 10.25 13.60
N GLU A 277 -3.96 9.14 14.29
CA GLU A 277 -3.06 9.14 15.43
C GLU A 277 -1.64 8.94 14.95
N ILE A 278 -0.64 9.65 15.50
CA ILE A 278 0.77 9.46 15.14
C ILE A 278 1.66 9.15 16.34
N GLY A 279 2.64 8.27 16.12
CA GLY A 279 3.71 7.95 17.06
C GLY A 279 5.08 8.34 16.50
N ILE A 280 6.01 8.72 17.38
CA ILE A 280 7.41 9.01 17.02
C ILE A 280 8.36 8.60 18.14
N LYS A 281 9.47 7.94 17.76
CA LYS A 281 10.61 7.70 18.65
C LYS A 281 11.92 7.84 17.87
N ILE A 282 12.82 8.70 18.36
CA ILE A 282 14.23 8.71 17.94
C ILE A 282 14.96 7.75 18.88
N CYS A 283 15.19 6.52 18.41
CA CYS A 283 15.68 5.42 19.23
C CYS A 283 17.19 5.52 19.46
N GLU A 284 17.95 6.04 18.50
CA GLU A 284 19.38 6.23 18.62
C GLU A 284 19.70 7.54 19.35
N SER A 285 20.31 7.44 20.54
CA SER A 285 20.55 8.57 21.45
C SER A 285 21.41 9.68 20.83
N ASP A 286 22.38 9.31 19.99
CA ASP A 286 23.25 10.23 19.25
C ASP A 286 22.49 11.18 18.31
N TYR A 287 21.22 10.89 18.00
CA TYR A 287 20.36 11.68 17.12
C TYR A 287 19.27 12.45 17.87
N GLN A 288 19.20 12.29 19.19
CA GLN A 288 18.28 13.07 20.02
C GLN A 288 18.80 14.50 20.22
N GLU A 289 17.89 15.42 20.58
CA GLU A 289 18.20 16.82 20.93
C GLU A 289 18.85 17.66 19.82
N LYS A 290 18.95 17.12 18.59
CA LYS A 290 19.47 17.80 17.39
C LYS A 290 18.41 18.45 16.52
N GLY A 291 17.18 18.59 17.04
CA GLY A 291 16.03 19.12 16.29
C GLY A 291 15.43 18.15 15.25
N ILE A 292 15.99 16.94 15.09
CA ILE A 292 15.54 15.93 14.12
C ILE A 292 14.06 15.58 14.30
N GLY A 293 13.62 15.33 15.53
CA GLY A 293 12.22 14.97 15.83
C GLY A 293 11.19 15.95 15.26
N ARG A 294 11.47 17.26 15.34
CA ARG A 294 10.62 18.32 14.77
C ARG A 294 10.58 18.25 13.24
N VAL A 295 11.72 17.98 12.59
CA VAL A 295 11.80 17.90 11.12
C VAL A 295 11.03 16.70 10.61
N VAL A 296 11.23 15.52 11.18
CA VAL A 296 10.51 14.30 10.74
C VAL A 296 9.02 14.34 11.06
N LEU A 297 8.61 14.98 12.18
CA LEU A 297 7.20 15.27 12.43
C LEU A 297 6.63 16.19 11.35
N SER A 298 7.34 17.25 10.98
CA SER A 298 6.89 18.15 9.90
C SER A 298 6.71 17.41 8.57
N MET A 299 7.67 16.53 8.24
CA MET A 299 7.62 15.68 7.03
C MET A 299 6.40 14.75 7.04
N LEU A 300 6.17 14.02 8.15
CA LEU A 300 5.04 13.09 8.24
C LEU A 300 3.70 13.82 8.22
N ILE A 301 3.55 14.88 9.02
CA ILE A 301 2.29 15.63 9.13
C ILE A 301 1.87 16.22 7.78
N GLU A 302 2.82 16.80 7.04
CA GLU A 302 2.57 17.33 5.69
C GLU A 302 2.05 16.24 4.73
N GLU A 303 2.65 15.05 4.77
CA GLU A 303 2.21 13.94 3.94
C GLU A 303 0.85 13.38 4.38
N LEU A 304 0.59 13.26 5.69
CA LEU A 304 -0.71 12.77 6.18
C LEU A 304 -1.87 13.70 5.80
N PHE A 305 -1.67 15.02 5.86
CA PHE A 305 -2.67 15.96 5.33
C PHE A 305 -2.85 15.82 3.82
N ARG A 306 -1.77 15.58 3.06
CA ARG A 306 -1.84 15.29 1.61
C ARG A 306 -2.56 13.97 1.32
N MET A 307 -2.50 13.00 2.24
CA MET A 307 -3.24 11.74 2.20
C MET A 307 -4.73 11.90 2.57
N GLY A 308 -5.17 13.10 2.99
CA GLY A 308 -6.56 13.40 3.29
C GLY A 308 -6.93 13.31 4.76
N ALA A 309 -5.97 13.37 5.69
CA ALA A 309 -6.27 13.49 7.11
C ALA A 309 -7.08 14.78 7.39
N ASN A 310 -8.20 14.66 8.10
CA ASN A 310 -8.97 15.83 8.56
C ASN A 310 -8.37 16.44 9.83
N ALA A 311 -7.84 15.59 10.71
CA ALA A 311 -7.13 15.98 11.91
C ALA A 311 -6.06 14.93 12.26
N ILE A 312 -4.99 15.38 12.89
CA ILE A 312 -3.92 14.53 13.41
C ILE A 312 -3.86 14.72 14.93
N PHE A 313 -3.80 13.63 15.68
CA PHE A 313 -3.73 13.67 17.14
C PHE A 313 -2.64 12.73 17.67
N LEU A 314 -2.25 12.97 18.91
CA LEU A 314 -1.29 12.16 19.66
C LEU A 314 -1.43 12.47 21.13
N ASP A 315 -0.91 11.59 21.98
CA ASP A 315 -0.68 11.90 23.39
C ASP A 315 0.81 11.73 23.74
N THR A 316 1.19 12.29 24.89
CA THR A 316 2.48 12.01 25.50
C THR A 316 2.38 12.10 27.01
N ASN A 317 3.35 11.52 27.71
CA ASN A 317 3.43 11.66 29.16
C ASN A 317 3.53 13.13 29.56
N LEU A 318 2.78 13.55 30.58
CA LEU A 318 2.75 14.93 31.06
C LEU A 318 4.14 15.44 31.54
N LYS A 319 5.04 14.52 31.95
CA LYS A 319 6.42 14.83 32.31
C LYS A 319 7.32 15.06 31.09
N ASN A 320 6.91 14.63 29.89
CA ASN A 320 7.66 14.79 28.64
C ASN A 320 7.50 16.20 28.05
N THR A 321 7.94 17.21 28.80
CA THR A 321 7.84 18.63 28.42
C THR A 321 8.58 18.94 27.10
N ARG A 322 9.62 18.17 26.78
CA ARG A 322 10.36 18.27 25.52
C ARG A 322 9.48 17.98 24.30
N ALA A 323 8.73 16.88 24.34
CA ALA A 323 7.83 16.51 23.25
C ALA A 323 6.67 17.51 23.14
N GLN A 324 6.08 17.89 24.28
CA GLN A 324 5.03 18.92 24.34
C GLN A 324 5.44 20.22 23.66
N HIS A 325 6.64 20.74 23.96
CA HIS A 325 7.17 21.95 23.32
C HIS A 325 7.32 21.83 21.80
N VAL A 326 7.68 20.65 21.31
CA VAL A 326 7.79 20.39 19.85
C VAL A 326 6.40 20.36 19.23
N TYR A 327 5.44 19.67 19.85
CA TYR A 327 4.06 19.59 19.35
C TYR A 327 3.39 20.96 19.29
N GLU A 328 3.48 21.75 20.36
CA GLU A 328 2.92 23.10 20.41
C GLU A 328 3.54 24.01 19.32
N LYS A 329 4.85 23.89 19.07
CA LYS A 329 5.52 24.63 17.98
C LYS A 329 5.04 24.25 16.57
N LEU A 330 4.64 22.99 16.38
CA LEU A 330 4.07 22.52 15.11
C LEU A 330 2.60 22.89 14.95
N GLY A 331 1.99 23.52 15.96
CA GLY A 331 0.61 24.01 15.94
C GLY A 331 -0.40 23.10 16.64
N PHE A 332 0.05 21.99 17.26
CA PHE A 332 -0.84 21.15 18.04
C PHE A 332 -1.40 21.93 19.23
N ARG A 333 -2.69 21.71 19.51
CA ARG A 333 -3.38 22.30 20.66
C ARG A 333 -3.62 21.22 21.70
N LYS A 334 -3.36 21.55 22.98
CA LYS A 334 -3.73 20.70 24.12
C LYS A 334 -5.25 20.56 24.17
N THR A 335 -5.76 19.34 24.15
CA THR A 335 -7.20 19.05 24.22
C THR A 335 -7.62 18.53 25.58
N ALA A 336 -6.77 17.72 26.24
CA ALA A 336 -7.04 17.18 27.57
C ALA A 336 -5.76 16.87 28.34
N VAL A 337 -5.85 16.81 29.67
CA VAL A 337 -4.82 16.28 30.57
C VAL A 337 -5.47 15.23 31.45
N HIS A 338 -4.90 14.03 31.48
CA HIS A 338 -5.41 12.92 32.27
C HIS A 338 -4.40 12.60 33.36
N HIS A 339 -4.74 12.95 34.60
CA HIS A 339 -3.88 12.71 35.76
C HIS A 339 -4.00 11.27 36.24
N ASP A 340 -2.85 10.63 36.48
CA ASP A 340 -2.73 9.29 37.05
C ASP A 340 -3.66 8.26 36.37
N SER A 341 -3.82 8.38 35.06
CA SER A 341 -4.85 7.71 34.27
C SER A 341 -4.44 6.32 33.80
N TRP A 342 -3.15 5.99 33.87
CA TRP A 342 -2.62 4.69 33.48
C TRP A 342 -1.41 4.31 34.35
N LYS A 343 -1.05 3.02 34.32
CA LYS A 343 0.13 2.49 35.02
C LYS A 343 1.18 2.04 34.02
N ASN A 344 2.43 2.41 34.27
CA ASN A 344 3.55 1.87 33.52
C ASN A 344 3.79 0.39 33.86
N GLN A 345 4.72 -0.27 33.15
CA GLN A 345 5.02 -1.70 33.28
C GLN A 345 5.44 -2.14 34.70
N ILE A 346 5.92 -1.20 35.54
CA ILE A 346 6.32 -1.46 36.93
C ILE A 346 5.27 -1.01 37.95
N GLY A 347 4.10 -0.56 37.49
CA GLY A 347 2.92 -0.28 38.32
C GLY A 347 2.82 1.16 38.84
N GLU A 348 3.70 2.06 38.41
CA GLU A 348 3.65 3.48 38.78
C GLU A 348 2.57 4.20 37.98
N LEU A 349 1.82 5.08 38.65
CA LEU A 349 0.81 5.91 38.01
C LEU A 349 1.47 6.98 37.15
N GLU A 350 0.97 7.14 35.94
CA GLU A 350 1.44 8.10 34.96
C GLU A 350 0.29 8.99 34.47
N SER A 351 0.64 10.21 34.09
CA SER A 351 -0.29 11.19 33.55
C SER A 351 0.01 11.43 32.07
N SER A 352 -1.02 11.66 31.26
CA SER A 352 -0.89 12.00 29.84
C SER A 352 -1.47 13.37 29.52
N VAL A 353 -1.04 13.93 28.39
CA VAL A 353 -1.63 15.12 27.78
C VAL A 353 -1.90 14.84 26.32
N ASP A 354 -3.13 15.14 25.90
CA ASP A 354 -3.63 14.88 24.56
C ASP A 354 -3.50 16.14 23.70
N TYR A 355 -3.18 15.92 22.43
CA TYR A 355 -2.97 16.97 21.43
C TYR A 355 -3.75 16.68 20.16
N GLU A 356 -4.24 17.74 19.51
CA GLU A 356 -4.86 17.67 18.18
C GLU A 356 -4.33 18.80 17.29
N LEU A 357 -4.22 18.52 16.00
CA LEU A 357 -3.78 19.42 14.95
C LEU A 357 -4.68 19.31 13.72
N THR A 358 -5.11 20.46 13.20
CA THR A 358 -5.81 20.61 11.93
C THR A 358 -4.89 21.23 10.88
N ALA A 359 -5.21 21.05 9.59
CA ALA A 359 -4.36 21.52 8.49
C ALA A 359 -4.12 23.04 8.51
N ASP A 360 -5.11 23.84 8.91
CA ASP A 360 -5.01 25.30 9.02
C ASP A 360 -4.10 25.78 10.15
N ALA A 361 -3.97 24.98 11.21
CA ALA A 361 -3.11 25.28 12.36
C ALA A 361 -1.67 24.80 12.17
N PHE A 362 -1.40 23.95 11.18
CA PHE A 362 -0.10 23.31 11.01
C PHE A 362 0.99 24.32 10.66
N CYS A 363 1.95 24.43 11.57
CA CYS A 363 3.17 25.19 11.36
C CYS A 363 4.27 24.26 10.86
N ASN A 364 4.49 24.21 9.56
CA ASN A 364 5.57 23.39 8.99
C ASN A 364 6.94 23.98 9.36
N LEU A 365 7.74 23.24 10.13
CA LEU A 365 9.04 23.69 10.62
C LEU A 365 10.22 22.90 10.01
N LYS A 366 10.03 22.23 8.87
CA LYS A 366 11.09 21.43 8.19
C LYS A 366 12.29 22.27 7.75
N GLU A 367 12.09 23.55 7.40
CA GLU A 367 13.14 24.42 6.84
C GLU A 367 13.96 25.19 7.87
N ARG A 368 13.57 25.18 9.15
CA ARG A 368 14.23 25.98 10.19
C ARG A 368 15.26 25.17 10.98
N LEU A 369 16.24 24.53 10.33
CA LEU A 369 17.34 23.88 11.04
C LEU A 369 18.34 24.89 11.61
#